data_AF-A0A8T3V5Z4-F1
#
_entry.id   AF-A0A8T3V5Z4-F1
#
_cell.length_a   1.000
_cell.length_b   1.000
_cell.length_c   1.000
_cell.angle_alpha   90.00
_cell.angle_beta   90.00
_cell.angle_gamma   90.00
#
_symmetry.space_group_name_H-M   'P 1'
#
loop_
_entity.id
_entity.type
_entity.pdbx_description
1 polymer ?
#
loop_
_entity_poly.entity_id
_entity_poly.type
_entity_poly.pdbx_seq_one_letter_code
_entity_poly.pdbx_strand_id
1 'polypeptide(L)'
;MDEFCSKCGEKLKEDALFCANCGEKVPNKQNRFLNKHMLIIIVIFAIIAVFLSSILLTGHTQTVKVDNVEFEIPADYVKEPLRTDVSYDGNVKSSAMGWSNDDNYIEIGVTRTPGAGIDSQKVAADLGGTPAKMYGYTGYYLEYENEGYAFVFGIRDEVCMVYVSDYDVFDDINVIGAV
;
A
#
# COMPACT_ATOMS: atom_id res chain seq x y z
N MET A 1 10.00 45.31 -32.64
CA MET A 1 11.27 45.66 -33.30
C MET A 1 11.07 45.45 -34.78
N ASP A 2 11.39 46.44 -35.60
CA ASP A 2 11.38 46.28 -37.06
C ASP A 2 12.61 45.45 -37.48
N GLU A 3 12.41 44.37 -38.22
CA GLU A 3 13.51 43.59 -38.81
C GLU A 3 13.85 44.13 -40.20
N PHE A 4 15.13 44.13 -40.56
CA PHE A 4 15.62 44.62 -41.84
C PHE A 4 16.45 43.55 -42.55
N CYS A 5 16.42 43.55 -43.88
CA CYS A 5 17.18 42.61 -44.69
C CYS A 5 18.68 42.83 -44.48
N SER A 6 19.39 41.77 -44.11
CA SER A 6 20.85 41.80 -43.89
C SER A 6 21.66 42.11 -45.16
N LYS A 7 21.07 41.96 -46.34
CA LYS A 7 21.74 42.18 -47.63
C LYS A 7 21.49 43.55 -48.24
N CYS A 8 20.25 44.05 -48.19
CA CYS A 8 19.88 45.30 -48.85
C CYS A 8 19.33 46.39 -47.91
N GLY A 9 19.13 46.09 -46.62
CA GLY A 9 18.62 47.04 -45.64
C GLY A 9 17.13 47.35 -45.74
N GLU A 10 16.37 46.69 -46.63
CA GLU A 10 14.92 46.87 -46.74
C GLU A 10 14.19 46.39 -45.47
N LYS A 11 13.15 47.11 -45.05
CA LYS A 11 12.32 46.69 -43.91
C LYS A 11 11.55 45.42 -44.27
N LEU A 12 11.71 44.38 -43.45
CA LEU A 12 11.02 43.11 -43.61
C LEU A 12 9.63 43.18 -43.00
N LYS A 13 8.65 42.55 -43.66
CA LYS A 13 7.33 42.31 -43.06
C LYS A 13 7.46 41.22 -41.99
N GLU A 14 6.60 41.28 -40.99
CA GLU A 14 6.46 40.19 -40.02
C GLU A 14 6.18 38.88 -40.77
N ASP A 15 6.99 37.85 -40.48
CA ASP A 15 6.98 36.53 -41.13
C ASP A 15 7.42 36.46 -42.61
N ALA A 16 8.10 37.48 -43.16
CA ALA A 16 8.66 37.40 -44.50
C ALA A 16 9.72 36.27 -44.61
N LEU A 17 9.48 35.29 -45.50
CA LEU A 17 10.43 34.20 -45.76
C LEU A 17 11.59 34.63 -46.67
N PHE A 18 11.36 35.66 -47.49
CA PHE A 18 12.33 36.24 -48.42
C PHE A 18 12.15 37.76 -48.45
N CYS A 19 13.23 38.49 -48.72
CA CYS A 19 13.19 39.93 -48.92
C CYS A 19 12.49 40.24 -50.26
N ALA A 20 11.42 41.03 -50.21
CA ALA A 20 10.66 41.42 -51.39
C ALA A 20 11.45 42.32 -52.37
N ASN A 21 12.53 42.95 -51.89
CA ASN A 21 13.35 43.86 -52.70
C ASN A 21 14.52 43.12 -53.38
N CYS A 22 15.30 42.32 -52.64
CA CYS A 22 16.51 41.68 -53.18
C CYS A 22 16.45 40.15 -53.30
N GLY A 23 15.34 39.51 -52.89
CA GLY A 23 15.14 38.06 -52.96
C GLY A 23 15.93 37.23 -51.93
N GLU A 24 16.71 37.87 -51.03
CA GLU A 24 17.49 37.16 -50.02
C GLU A 24 16.58 36.40 -49.05
N LYS A 25 16.95 35.16 -48.71
CA LYS A 25 16.18 34.34 -47.78
C LYS A 25 16.34 34.88 -46.36
N VAL A 26 15.22 35.11 -45.68
CA VAL A 26 15.24 35.54 -44.29
C VAL A 26 15.41 34.29 -43.40
N PRO A 27 16.37 34.28 -42.47
CA PRO A 27 16.56 33.14 -41.57
C PRO A 27 15.35 33.00 -40.64
N ASN A 28 14.45 32.07 -40.97
CA ASN A 28 13.24 31.81 -40.19
C ASN A 28 13.61 31.31 -38.78
N LYS A 29 13.27 32.10 -37.75
CA LYS A 29 13.50 31.79 -36.32
C LYS A 29 12.48 30.81 -35.73
N GLN A 30 11.51 30.33 -36.51
CA GLN A 30 10.42 29.47 -36.03
C GLN A 30 10.83 28.00 -36.07
N ASN A 31 11.73 27.58 -35.18
CA ASN A 31 11.84 26.15 -34.82
C ASN A 31 12.52 25.86 -33.46
N ARG A 32 12.63 26.85 -32.57
CA ARG A 32 13.11 26.62 -31.19
C ARG A 32 12.02 26.65 -30.13
N PHE A 33 10.83 27.16 -30.45
CA PHE A 33 9.77 27.36 -29.45
C PHE A 33 8.83 26.16 -29.28
N LEU A 34 8.67 25.33 -30.32
CA LEU A 34 7.68 24.24 -30.34
C LEU A 34 8.14 22.92 -29.69
N ASN A 35 9.39 22.83 -29.21
CA ASN A 35 9.93 21.55 -28.73
C ASN A 35 10.24 21.53 -27.22
N LYS A 36 10.56 22.66 -26.57
CA LYS A 36 10.96 22.64 -25.16
C LYS A 36 9.79 22.31 -24.22
N HIS A 37 8.60 22.89 -24.45
CA HIS A 37 7.41 22.56 -23.68
C HIS A 37 6.88 21.16 -24.00
N MET A 38 6.99 20.73 -25.26
CA MET A 38 6.63 19.36 -25.66
C MET A 38 7.51 18.33 -24.95
N LEU A 39 8.82 18.55 -24.88
CA LEU A 39 9.75 17.70 -24.14
C LEU A 39 9.45 17.68 -22.63
N ILE A 40 9.13 18.83 -22.04
CA ILE A 40 8.73 18.92 -20.63
C ILE A 40 7.43 18.12 -20.37
N ILE A 41 6.42 18.23 -21.25
CA ILE A 41 5.17 17.49 -21.13
C ILE A 41 5.40 15.98 -21.22
N ILE A 42 6.24 15.53 -22.15
CA ILE A 42 6.59 14.11 -22.31
C ILE A 42 7.29 13.58 -21.05
N VAL A 43 8.24 14.33 -20.49
CA VAL A 43 8.94 13.95 -19.26
C VAL A 43 7.98 13.88 -18.07
N ILE A 44 7.09 14.86 -17.92
CA ILE A 44 6.06 14.85 -16.86
C ILE A 44 5.15 13.62 -17.02
N PHE A 45 4.69 13.33 -18.24
CA PHE A 45 3.81 12.19 -18.50
C PHE A 45 4.52 10.86 -18.20
N ALA A 46 5.80 10.73 -18.54
CA ALA A 46 6.61 9.56 -18.21
C ALA A 46 6.78 9.39 -16.70
N ILE A 47 7.02 10.47 -15.95
CA ILE A 47 7.11 10.42 -14.48
C ILE A 47 5.78 10.01 -13.86
N ILE A 48 4.66 10.57 -14.35
CA ILE A 48 3.31 10.20 -13.89
C ILE A 48 3.03 8.73 -14.19
N ALA A 49 3.37 8.24 -15.38
CA ALA A 49 3.18 6.83 -15.74
C ALA A 49 3.99 5.89 -14.84
N VAL A 50 5.24 6.25 -14.51
CA VAL A 50 6.07 5.50 -13.56
C VAL A 50 5.43 5.51 -12.17
N PHE A 51 4.98 6.68 -11.67
CA PHE A 51 4.30 6.78 -10.39
C PHE A 51 3.01 5.95 -10.33
N LEU A 52 2.18 5.99 -11.38
CA LEU A 52 0.95 5.21 -11.46
C LEU A 52 1.25 3.71 -11.54
N SER A 53 2.30 3.31 -12.27
CA SER A 53 2.71 1.91 -12.34
C SER A 53 3.20 1.38 -10.99
N SER A 54 3.89 2.20 -10.19
CA SER A 54 4.30 1.83 -8.84
C SER A 54 3.10 1.62 -7.91
N ILE A 55 2.03 2.41 -8.03
CA ILE A 55 0.80 2.25 -7.25
C ILE A 55 0.06 0.95 -7.62
N LEU A 56 0.11 0.52 -8.89
CA LEU A 56 -0.48 -0.76 -9.32
C LEU A 56 0.30 -1.99 -8.79
N LEU A 57 1.60 -1.83 -8.51
CA LEU A 57 2.46 -2.92 -8.02
C LEU A 57 2.32 -3.12 -6.50
N THR A 58 1.89 -2.10 -5.76
CA THR A 58 1.48 -2.29 -4.36
C THR A 58 0.13 -2.97 -4.37
N GLY A 59 0.11 -4.27 -4.01
CA GLY A 59 -1.11 -5.05 -3.90
C GLY A 59 -2.18 -4.27 -3.13
N HIS A 60 -3.40 -4.25 -3.64
CA HIS A 60 -4.50 -3.60 -2.94
C HIS A 60 -4.75 -4.33 -1.62
N THR A 61 -4.74 -3.59 -0.52
CA THR A 61 -5.05 -4.10 0.82
C THR A 61 -6.40 -3.55 1.31
N GLN A 62 -6.93 -4.18 2.35
CA GLN A 62 -8.09 -3.72 3.09
C GLN A 62 -7.81 -3.75 4.58
N THR A 63 -8.35 -2.75 5.30
CA THR A 63 -8.32 -2.74 6.76
C THR A 63 -9.50 -3.53 7.30
N VAL A 64 -9.20 -4.52 8.14
CA VAL A 64 -10.18 -5.30 8.91
C VAL A 64 -10.00 -5.03 10.40
N LYS A 65 -11.08 -5.13 11.16
CA LYS A 65 -11.08 -4.85 12.59
C LYS A 65 -11.65 -6.02 13.36
N VAL A 66 -10.88 -6.54 14.31
CA VAL A 66 -11.32 -7.57 15.26
C VAL A 66 -11.27 -6.97 16.67
N ASP A 67 -12.45 -6.82 17.27
CA ASP A 67 -12.63 -6.06 18.51
C ASP A 67 -12.00 -4.65 18.43
N ASN A 68 -10.94 -4.35 19.18
CA ASN A 68 -10.26 -3.06 19.12
C ASN A 68 -8.94 -3.09 18.32
N VAL A 69 -8.57 -4.20 17.69
CA VAL A 69 -7.34 -4.28 16.90
C VAL A 69 -7.65 -4.19 15.42
N GLU A 70 -6.89 -3.35 14.73
CA GLU A 70 -6.95 -3.20 13.28
C GLU A 70 -5.78 -3.92 12.62
N PHE A 71 -6.11 -4.63 11.55
CA PHE A 71 -5.19 -5.39 10.71
C PHE A 71 -5.39 -4.95 9.27
N GLU A 72 -4.34 -5.06 8.47
CA GLU A 72 -4.39 -4.92 7.04
C GLU A 72 -4.13 -6.29 6.42
N ILE A 73 -5.03 -6.72 5.54
CA ILE A 73 -4.95 -7.98 4.78
C ILE A 73 -5.13 -7.67 3.28
N PRO A 74 -4.76 -8.58 2.38
CA PRO A 74 -4.96 -8.38 0.94
C PRO A 74 -6.45 -8.24 0.57
N ALA A 75 -6.74 -7.43 -0.45
CA ALA A 75 -8.11 -7.09 -0.84
C ALA A 75 -8.83 -8.20 -1.63
N ASP A 76 -8.13 -9.26 -2.04
CA ASP A 76 -8.68 -10.44 -2.70
C ASP A 76 -9.33 -11.43 -1.72
N TYR A 77 -9.04 -11.32 -0.42
CA TYR A 77 -9.84 -11.97 0.61
C TYR A 77 -11.27 -11.41 0.63
N VAL A 78 -12.27 -12.27 0.83
CA VAL A 78 -13.70 -11.88 0.89
C VAL A 78 -13.88 -10.73 1.87
N LYS A 79 -14.55 -9.65 1.46
CA LYS A 79 -14.66 -8.43 2.28
C LYS A 79 -15.45 -8.61 3.58
N GLU A 80 -16.50 -9.43 3.57
CA GLU A 80 -17.24 -9.81 4.77
C GLU A 80 -16.65 -11.08 5.40
N PRO A 81 -16.50 -11.14 6.73
CA PRO A 81 -15.93 -12.30 7.39
C PRO A 81 -16.84 -13.52 7.22
N LEU A 82 -16.25 -14.66 6.86
CA LEU A 82 -16.95 -15.95 6.74
C LEU A 82 -17.36 -16.51 8.10
N ARG A 83 -16.62 -16.14 9.14
CA ARG A 83 -16.83 -16.57 10.52
C ARG A 83 -16.73 -15.36 11.44
N THR A 84 -17.63 -15.26 12.41
CA THR A 84 -17.56 -14.28 13.48
C THR A 84 -18.04 -14.92 14.77
N ASP A 85 -17.12 -15.12 15.70
CA ASP A 85 -17.42 -15.69 17.01
C ASP A 85 -17.12 -14.68 18.10
N VAL A 86 -18.00 -14.60 19.10
CA VAL A 86 -17.78 -13.80 20.30
C VAL A 86 -18.15 -14.63 21.52
N SER A 87 -17.22 -14.78 22.46
CA SER A 87 -17.43 -15.51 23.70
C SER A 87 -17.04 -14.68 24.92
N TYR A 88 -17.65 -15.00 26.05
CA TYR A 88 -17.38 -14.38 27.34
C TYR A 88 -17.10 -15.47 28.38
N ASP A 89 -15.97 -15.36 29.08
CA ASP A 89 -15.63 -16.20 30.23
C ASP A 89 -15.31 -15.29 31.42
N GLY A 90 -16.26 -15.15 32.36
CA GLY A 90 -16.17 -14.18 33.44
C GLY A 90 -16.03 -12.75 32.92
N ASN A 91 -14.89 -12.10 33.17
CA ASN A 91 -14.56 -10.79 32.64
C ASN A 91 -13.67 -10.86 31.38
N VAL A 92 -13.46 -12.02 30.78
CA VAL A 92 -12.72 -12.16 29.53
C VAL A 92 -13.70 -12.09 28.36
N LYS A 93 -13.42 -11.26 27.36
CA LYS A 93 -14.10 -11.25 26.06
C LYS A 93 -13.14 -11.75 25.00
N SER A 94 -13.57 -12.73 24.21
CA SER A 94 -12.83 -13.22 23.04
C SER A 94 -13.67 -12.99 21.79
N SER A 95 -13.05 -12.43 20.75
CA SER A 95 -13.68 -12.22 19.44
C SER A 95 -12.80 -12.85 18.37
N ALA A 96 -13.36 -13.64 17.46
CA ALA A 96 -12.63 -14.23 16.34
C ALA A 96 -13.35 -13.96 15.02
N MET A 97 -12.61 -13.60 13.99
CA MET A 97 -13.14 -13.32 12.66
C MET A 97 -12.27 -13.98 11.60
N GLY A 98 -12.90 -14.59 10.60
CA GLY A 98 -12.21 -15.36 9.55
C GLY A 98 -12.50 -14.84 8.14
N TRP A 99 -11.48 -14.84 7.29
CA TRP A 99 -11.50 -14.43 5.89
C TRP A 99 -10.83 -15.51 5.02
N SER A 100 -11.29 -15.68 3.80
CA SER A 100 -10.63 -16.55 2.83
C SER A 100 -10.57 -15.92 1.44
N ASN A 101 -9.68 -16.40 0.61
CA ASN A 101 -9.73 -16.25 -0.85
C ASN A 101 -9.85 -17.66 -1.48
N ASP A 102 -9.52 -17.81 -2.76
CA ASP A 102 -9.60 -19.09 -3.47
C ASP A 102 -8.55 -20.11 -2.97
N ASP A 103 -7.46 -19.63 -2.37
CA ASP A 103 -6.28 -20.45 -2.04
C ASP A 103 -6.07 -20.63 -0.53
N ASN A 104 -6.41 -19.61 0.28
CA ASN A 104 -5.97 -19.46 1.66
C ASN A 104 -7.07 -18.98 2.62
N TYR A 105 -6.83 -19.23 3.90
CA TYR A 105 -7.68 -18.82 5.02
C TYR A 105 -6.87 -18.09 6.10
N ILE A 106 -7.45 -17.01 6.62
CA ILE A 106 -6.95 -16.23 7.75
C ILE A 106 -8.04 -16.18 8.81
N GLU A 107 -7.73 -16.52 10.05
CA GLU A 107 -8.57 -16.23 11.21
C GLU A 107 -7.80 -15.38 12.21
N ILE A 108 -8.44 -14.33 12.70
CA ILE A 108 -7.84 -13.43 13.69
C ILE A 108 -8.72 -13.45 14.93
N GLY A 109 -8.12 -13.88 16.04
CA GLY A 109 -8.69 -13.86 17.38
C GLY A 109 -8.11 -12.73 18.22
N VAL A 110 -8.96 -11.99 18.93
CA VAL A 110 -8.58 -10.98 19.91
C VAL A 110 -9.28 -11.28 21.22
N THR A 111 -8.48 -11.43 22.28
CA THR A 111 -8.94 -11.69 23.65
C THR A 111 -8.54 -10.54 24.55
N ARG A 112 -9.49 -10.04 25.34
CA ARG A 112 -9.29 -8.95 26.30
C ARG A 112 -9.91 -9.26 27.65
N THR A 113 -9.33 -8.73 28.73
CA THR A 113 -9.91 -8.77 30.07
C THR A 113 -10.11 -7.34 30.58
N PRO A 114 -11.32 -6.76 30.45
CA PRO A 114 -11.56 -5.40 30.92
C PRO A 114 -11.31 -5.27 32.43
N GLY A 115 -10.58 -4.22 32.80
CA GLY A 115 -10.34 -3.81 34.19
C GLY A 115 -9.27 -4.59 34.95
N ALA A 116 -8.76 -5.69 34.39
CA ALA A 116 -7.63 -6.43 34.92
C ALA A 116 -6.69 -6.71 33.74
N GLY A 117 -5.76 -5.79 33.49
CA GLY A 117 -4.84 -5.92 32.35
C GLY A 117 -4.27 -7.33 32.29
N ILE A 118 -4.49 -8.03 31.17
CA ILE A 118 -3.87 -9.32 30.95
C ILE A 118 -2.38 -9.06 30.78
N ASP A 119 -1.55 -9.79 31.52
CA ASP A 119 -0.17 -9.98 31.13
C ASP A 119 -0.16 -10.83 29.87
N SER A 120 -0.29 -10.17 28.72
CA SER A 120 -0.40 -10.79 27.41
C SER A 120 0.85 -11.60 27.05
N GLN A 121 1.99 -11.30 27.70
CA GLN A 121 3.23 -12.07 27.57
C GLN A 121 3.16 -13.36 28.35
N LYS A 122 2.55 -13.36 29.55
CA LYS A 122 2.30 -14.58 30.33
C LYS A 122 1.31 -15.52 29.64
N VAL A 123 0.19 -14.99 29.12
CA VAL A 123 -0.80 -15.81 28.41
C VAL A 123 -0.20 -16.40 27.14
N ALA A 124 0.58 -15.63 26.39
CA ALA A 124 1.24 -16.15 25.20
C ALA A 124 2.29 -17.24 25.54
N ALA A 125 2.98 -17.12 26.70
CA ALA A 125 3.95 -18.11 27.18
C ALA A 125 3.30 -19.43 27.62
N ASP A 126 2.12 -19.39 28.22
CA ASP A 126 1.42 -20.57 28.75
C ASP A 126 0.92 -21.51 27.62
N LEU A 127 0.82 -21.03 26.37
CA LEU A 127 0.35 -21.81 25.22
C LEU A 127 1.37 -22.81 24.66
N GLY A 128 2.62 -22.81 25.16
CA GLY A 128 3.62 -23.82 24.79
C GLY A 128 4.14 -23.73 23.35
N GLY A 129 3.88 -22.63 22.64
CA GLY A 129 4.43 -22.38 21.32
C GLY A 129 5.94 -22.14 21.32
N THR A 130 6.55 -22.12 20.15
CA THR A 130 7.97 -21.76 19.99
C THR A 130 8.11 -20.24 20.00
N PRO A 131 8.99 -19.65 20.85
CA PRO A 131 9.21 -18.21 20.84
C PRO A 131 9.64 -17.70 19.45
N ALA A 132 8.95 -16.68 18.94
CA ALA A 132 9.16 -16.12 17.62
C ALA A 132 8.93 -14.59 17.61
N LYS A 133 9.31 -13.95 16.50
CA LYS A 133 9.06 -12.53 16.28
C LYS A 133 8.42 -12.32 14.91
N MET A 134 7.19 -11.81 14.88
CA MET A 134 6.43 -11.49 13.67
C MET A 134 5.67 -10.18 13.87
N TYR A 135 5.37 -9.47 12.79
CA TYR A 135 4.65 -8.18 12.82
C TYR A 135 5.29 -7.08 13.70
N GLY A 136 6.57 -7.24 14.06
CA GLY A 136 7.25 -6.37 15.03
C GLY A 136 7.05 -6.74 16.51
N TYR A 137 6.26 -7.77 16.81
CA TYR A 137 5.96 -8.24 18.16
C TYR A 137 6.70 -9.52 18.51
N THR A 138 7.08 -9.66 19.78
CA THR A 138 7.52 -10.95 20.34
C THR A 138 6.29 -11.77 20.70
N GLY A 139 6.29 -13.04 20.33
CA GLY A 139 5.16 -13.93 20.56
C GLY A 139 5.57 -15.39 20.49
N TYR A 140 4.58 -16.25 20.29
CA TYR A 140 4.72 -17.68 20.25
C TYR A 140 4.06 -18.22 18.99
N TYR A 141 4.83 -18.99 18.24
CA TYR A 141 4.41 -19.69 17.05
C TYR A 141 3.93 -21.09 17.40
N LEU A 142 2.79 -21.48 16.85
CA LEU A 142 2.19 -22.80 17.00
C LEU A 142 1.97 -23.40 15.61
N GLU A 143 2.33 -24.66 15.46
CA GLU A 143 2.04 -25.47 14.28
C GLU A 143 1.01 -26.53 14.68
N TYR A 144 -0.13 -26.54 13.99
CA TYR A 144 -1.18 -27.53 14.20
C TYR A 144 -1.05 -28.61 13.12
N GLU A 145 -0.81 -29.86 13.54
CA GLU A 145 -0.58 -30.97 12.62
C GLU A 145 -1.71 -31.09 11.57
N ASN A 146 -1.40 -30.74 10.32
CA ASN A 146 -2.32 -30.78 9.16
C ASN A 146 -3.50 -29.80 9.22
N GLU A 147 -3.47 -28.78 10.07
CA GLU A 147 -4.57 -27.81 10.19
C GLU A 147 -4.13 -26.38 9.83
N GLY A 148 -2.89 -25.98 10.14
CA GLY A 148 -2.35 -24.67 9.80
C GLY A 148 -1.38 -24.16 10.86
N TYR A 149 -1.22 -22.84 10.93
CA TYR A 149 -0.24 -22.18 11.79
C TYR A 149 -0.89 -21.05 12.57
N ALA A 150 -0.43 -20.80 13.79
CA ALA A 150 -0.82 -19.62 14.54
C ALA A 150 0.36 -18.86 15.13
N PHE A 151 0.21 -17.55 15.19
CA PHE A 151 1.10 -16.67 15.94
C PHE A 151 0.31 -15.92 17.01
N VAL A 152 0.74 -16.06 18.26
CA VAL A 152 0.11 -15.44 19.42
C VAL A 152 1.03 -14.38 20.00
N PHE A 153 0.50 -13.17 20.17
CA PHE A 153 1.28 -12.04 20.68
C PHE A 153 0.40 -11.07 21.48
N GLY A 154 1.06 -10.25 22.30
CA GLY A 154 0.41 -9.22 23.09
C GLY A 154 0.47 -7.84 22.45
N ILE A 155 -0.63 -7.10 22.52
CA ILE A 155 -0.70 -5.68 22.16
C ILE A 155 -1.49 -4.92 23.23
N ARG A 156 -0.85 -3.97 23.91
CA ARG A 156 -1.43 -3.25 25.08
C ARG A 156 -1.97 -4.26 26.12
N ASP A 157 -3.26 -4.24 26.40
CA ASP A 157 -4.00 -5.12 27.32
C ASP A 157 -4.74 -6.27 26.61
N GLU A 158 -4.44 -6.50 25.34
CA GLU A 158 -5.08 -7.51 24.49
C GLU A 158 -4.08 -8.62 24.10
N VAL A 159 -4.60 -9.84 23.93
CA VAL A 159 -3.89 -10.98 23.36
C VAL A 159 -4.47 -11.25 21.99
N CYS A 160 -3.63 -11.20 20.97
CA CYS A 160 -3.97 -11.50 19.59
C CYS A 160 -3.48 -12.90 19.22
N MET A 161 -4.30 -13.63 18.48
CA MET A 161 -3.94 -14.86 17.79
C MET A 161 -4.26 -14.68 16.32
N VAL A 162 -3.25 -14.82 15.46
CA VAL A 162 -3.45 -14.87 14.01
C VAL A 162 -3.24 -16.30 13.59
N TYR A 163 -4.26 -16.93 13.03
CA TYR A 163 -4.26 -18.26 12.48
C TYR A 163 -4.30 -18.19 10.96
N VAL A 164 -3.51 -19.02 10.28
CA VAL A 164 -3.42 -19.09 8.82
C VAL A 164 -3.38 -20.53 8.34
N SER A 165 -3.92 -20.80 7.15
CA SER A 165 -3.89 -22.13 6.54
C SER A 165 -2.49 -22.53 6.02
N ASP A 166 -1.71 -21.56 5.54
CA ASP A 166 -0.36 -21.74 5.03
C ASP A 166 0.58 -20.74 5.72
N TYR A 167 1.82 -21.15 5.97
CA TYR A 167 2.81 -20.35 6.69
C TYR A 167 3.11 -19.05 5.97
N ASP A 168 3.18 -19.08 4.63
CA ASP A 168 3.54 -17.92 3.81
C ASP A 168 2.47 -16.82 3.88
N VAL A 169 1.24 -17.15 4.29
CA VAL A 169 0.13 -16.19 4.47
C VAL A 169 0.39 -15.21 5.62
N PHE A 170 1.30 -15.53 6.55
CA PHE A 170 1.70 -14.53 7.54
C PHE A 170 2.34 -13.29 6.91
N ASP A 171 3.01 -13.40 5.76
CA ASP A 171 3.62 -12.25 5.09
C ASP A 171 2.58 -11.29 4.47
N ASP A 172 1.34 -11.76 4.31
CA ASP A 172 0.22 -10.96 3.78
C ASP A 172 -0.45 -10.06 4.85
N ILE A 173 -0.16 -10.29 6.13
CA ILE A 173 -0.87 -9.65 7.23
C ILE A 173 -0.01 -8.57 7.87
N ASN A 174 -0.56 -7.35 7.98
CA ASN A 174 0.06 -6.28 8.77
C ASN A 174 -0.81 -5.94 9.99
N VAL A 175 -0.19 -5.83 11.16
CA VAL A 175 -0.86 -5.35 12.37
C VAL A 175 -0.73 -3.84 12.43
N ILE A 176 -1.85 -3.11 12.34
CA ILE A 176 -1.86 -1.63 12.39
C ILE A 176 -1.73 -1.17 13.85
N GLY A 177 -2.54 -1.75 14.73
CA GLY A 177 -2.50 -1.46 16.16
C GLY A 177 -3.86 -1.60 16.85
N ALA A 178 -3.86 -1.32 18.16
CA ALA A 178 -5.05 -1.32 19.00
C ALA A 178 -5.61 0.11 19.18
N VAL A 179 -6.89 0.28 18.88
CA VAL A 179 -7.62 1.56 18.73
C VAL A 179 -8.47 1.87 19.95
#